data_AF-A0AA41HGH2-F1
#
_entry.id   AF-A0AA41HGH2-F1
#
_cell.length_a   1.000
_cell.length_b   1.000
_cell.length_c   1.000
_cell.angle_alpha   90.00
_cell.angle_beta   90.00
_cell.angle_gamma   90.00
#
_symmetry.space_group_name_H-M   'P 1'
#
loop_
_entity.id
_entity.type
_entity.pdbx_description
1 polymer ?
#
loop_
_entity_poly.entity_id
_entity_poly.type
_entity_poly.pdbx_seq_one_letter_code
_entity_poly.pdbx_strand_id
1 'polypeptide(L)'
;MAACHLKYPALSACASASVVIRVRAINDLTAFTEAMDSLSIYRGLWQLHIQKKIALFSMISDETHSSGAVVKVGNIHTVHLPDGSMTRSAHWHEDASNHEKPIEIKGFDVIEKKVGALIAKLNKATNQYHNFCGKALLSYVAAIDKVDQEARFVALWLCLELITGADDAKEIIRRTAFFFAEGDVAKAQLRSLRAARNSHVHAGVKPGGIDVKNFQMCVFVEALLGFIIINHFKFSKASEWRDFMSTATDLGTIDQQMARLRLVKRLVTLSATPA
;
A
#
# COMPACT_ATOMS: atom_id res chain seq x y z
N MET A 1 9.05 -11.08 26.64
CA MET A 1 8.97 -9.72 26.07
C MET A 1 10.26 -9.51 25.30
N ALA A 2 10.23 -9.16 24.02
CA ALA A 2 11.43 -9.00 23.19
C ALA A 2 11.40 -7.63 22.52
N ALA A 3 12.51 -6.90 22.53
CA ALA A 3 12.66 -5.60 21.89
C ALA A 3 13.62 -5.74 20.69
N CYS A 4 13.18 -5.40 19.48
CA CYS A 4 14.05 -5.45 18.32
C CYS A 4 14.93 -4.18 18.29
N HIS A 5 16.24 -4.33 18.46
CA HIS A 5 17.20 -3.24 18.30
C HIS A 5 17.93 -3.41 16.98
N LEU A 6 17.87 -2.44 16.07
CA LEU A 6 18.77 -2.38 14.91
C LEU A 6 19.88 -1.38 15.22
N LYS A 7 21.11 -1.83 15.49
CA LYS A 7 22.27 -0.94 15.71
C LYS A 7 23.31 -1.09 14.60
N TYR A 8 23.81 0.05 14.12
CA TYR A 8 25.09 0.16 13.41
C TYR A 8 25.89 1.35 14.00
N PRO A 9 27.23 1.25 14.09
CA PRO A 9 28.06 2.33 14.59
C PRO A 9 28.09 3.50 13.61
N ALA A 10 28.15 4.70 14.16
CA ALA A 10 28.22 5.96 13.42
C ALA A 10 29.48 6.03 12.57
N LEU A 11 29.31 6.04 11.25
CA LEU A 11 30.26 6.58 10.30
C LEU A 11 29.55 7.74 9.59
N SER A 12 30.03 8.95 9.89
CA SER A 12 29.64 10.19 9.26
C SER A 12 29.71 10.07 7.72
N ALA A 13 28.67 10.61 7.05
CA ALA A 13 28.58 10.94 5.62
C ALA A 13 27.82 10.01 4.65
N CYS A 14 27.02 9.04 5.09
CA CYS A 14 26.11 8.27 4.21
C CYS A 14 24.72 8.10 4.83
N ALA A 15 23.65 8.39 4.08
CA ALA A 15 22.27 8.51 4.54
C ALA A 15 21.60 7.17 4.93
N SER A 16 22.12 6.48 5.94
CA SER A 16 21.45 5.33 6.59
C SER A 16 20.89 5.75 7.95
N ALA A 17 19.70 5.24 8.29
CA ALA A 17 19.04 5.50 9.57
C ALA A 17 18.92 4.19 10.37
N SER A 18 19.17 4.27 11.68
CA SER A 18 18.90 3.17 12.62
C SER A 18 17.50 3.34 13.19
N VAL A 19 16.73 2.25 13.21
CA VAL A 19 15.35 2.24 13.70
C VAL A 19 15.24 1.21 14.82
N VAL A 20 14.57 1.54 15.93
CA VAL A 20 14.33 0.60 17.03
C VAL A 20 12.83 0.38 17.15
N ILE A 21 12.40 -0.87 17.05
CA ILE A 21 10.98 -1.25 17.12
C ILE A 21 10.80 -2.15 18.33
N ARG A 22 9.92 -1.73 19.24
CA ARG A 22 9.59 -2.48 20.44
C ARG A 22 8.27 -3.21 20.21
N VAL A 23 8.29 -4.52 20.38
CA VAL A 23 7.12 -5.39 20.20
C VAL A 23 6.92 -6.26 21.44
N ARG A 24 5.78 -6.96 21.51
CA ARG A 24 5.53 -7.95 22.55
C ARG A 24 5.07 -9.23 21.89
N ALA A 25 6.01 -10.16 21.73
CA ALA A 25 5.77 -11.45 21.12
C ALA A 25 6.16 -12.62 22.05
N ILE A 26 5.72 -13.82 21.67
CA ILE A 26 5.94 -15.07 22.40
C ILE A 26 7.34 -15.67 22.17
N ASN A 27 7.97 -15.37 21.04
CA ASN A 27 9.30 -15.86 20.67
C ASN A 27 10.01 -14.86 19.72
N ASP A 28 11.30 -15.10 19.47
CA ASP A 28 12.17 -14.21 18.69
C ASP A 28 11.71 -14.05 17.23
N LEU A 29 11.24 -15.13 16.60
CA LEU A 29 10.77 -15.11 15.21
C LEU A 29 9.51 -14.27 15.08
N THR A 30 8.52 -14.48 15.94
CA THR A 30 7.30 -13.67 15.97
C THR A 30 7.63 -12.21 16.28
N ALA A 31 8.57 -11.94 17.19
CA ALA A 31 9.04 -10.59 17.48
C ALA A 31 9.65 -9.92 16.24
N PHE A 32 10.49 -10.65 15.51
CA PHE A 32 11.10 -10.17 14.28
C PHE A 32 10.05 -9.87 13.21
N THR A 33 9.13 -10.80 12.94
CA THR A 33 8.07 -10.62 11.95
C THR A 33 7.17 -9.43 12.29
N GLU A 34 6.69 -9.30 13.54
CA GLU A 34 5.87 -8.17 13.96
C GLU A 34 6.62 -6.82 13.84
N ALA A 35 7.92 -6.82 14.13
CA ALA A 35 8.76 -5.63 13.99
C ALA A 35 8.95 -5.25 12.52
N MET A 36 9.17 -6.22 11.63
CA MET A 36 9.34 -5.99 10.19
C MET A 36 8.03 -5.57 9.51
N ASP A 37 6.89 -6.12 9.94
CA ASP A 37 5.58 -5.66 9.47
C ASP A 37 5.34 -4.21 9.91
N SER A 38 5.64 -3.88 11.17
CA SER A 38 5.56 -2.52 11.68
C SER A 38 6.46 -1.57 10.88
N LEU A 39 7.72 -1.94 10.64
CA LEU A 39 8.65 -1.17 9.81
C LEU A 39 8.10 -0.96 8.39
N SER A 40 7.55 -2.02 7.79
CA SER A 40 6.97 -1.98 6.45
C SER A 40 5.77 -1.03 6.38
N ILE A 41 4.93 -0.97 7.41
CA ILE A 41 3.84 0.04 7.47
C ILE A 41 4.41 1.47 7.40
N TYR A 42 5.45 1.79 8.19
CA TYR A 42 6.10 3.10 8.13
C TYR A 42 6.75 3.36 6.76
N ARG A 43 7.45 2.37 6.21
CA ARG A 43 8.06 2.45 4.87
C ARG A 43 7.02 2.74 3.79
N GLY A 44 5.88 2.04 3.82
CA GLY A 44 4.78 2.28 2.91
C GLY A 44 4.25 3.70 3.03
N LEU A 45 4.06 4.22 4.25
CA LEU A 45 3.61 5.60 4.46
C LEU A 45 4.63 6.65 4.00
N TRP A 46 5.93 6.44 4.24
CA TRP A 46 6.97 7.33 3.69
C TRP A 46 6.96 7.30 2.17
N GLN A 47 6.86 6.11 1.58
CA GLN A 47 6.85 5.91 0.13
C GLN A 47 5.71 6.69 -0.55
N LEU A 48 4.51 6.74 0.05
CA LEU A 48 3.37 7.52 -0.45
C LEU A 48 3.62 9.04 -0.49
N HIS A 49 4.60 9.53 0.27
CA HIS A 49 4.95 10.95 0.34
C HIS A 49 6.24 11.30 -0.38
N ILE A 50 6.95 10.31 -0.92
CA ILE A 50 8.13 10.52 -1.75
C ILE A 50 7.67 10.62 -3.20
N GLN A 51 7.89 11.77 -3.81
CA GLN A 51 7.48 12.01 -5.19
C GLN A 51 8.25 11.10 -6.15
N LYS A 52 7.52 10.26 -6.89
CA LYS A 52 8.07 9.53 -8.03
C LYS A 52 8.29 10.50 -9.19
N LYS A 53 9.51 10.54 -9.72
CA LYS A 53 9.87 11.39 -10.87
C LYS A 53 10.06 10.52 -12.10
N ILE A 54 9.55 10.97 -13.24
CA ILE A 54 9.89 10.39 -14.54
C ILE A 54 11.20 11.03 -14.98
N ALA A 55 12.25 10.22 -15.14
CA ALA A 55 13.55 10.71 -15.60
C ALA A 55 13.61 10.68 -17.14
N LEU A 56 12.99 11.68 -17.79
CA LEU A 56 12.83 11.76 -19.25
C LEU A 56 14.16 11.67 -20.05
N PHE A 57 15.29 12.00 -19.43
CA PHE A 57 16.62 11.99 -20.06
C PHE A 57 17.50 10.81 -19.62
N SER A 58 16.94 9.83 -18.91
CA SER A 58 17.71 8.63 -18.56
C SER A 58 17.97 7.78 -19.79
N MET A 59 19.23 7.33 -19.95
CA MET A 59 19.59 6.33 -20.96
C MET A 59 19.31 4.88 -20.49
N ILE A 60 18.91 4.69 -19.23
CA ILE A 60 18.58 3.39 -18.64
C ILE A 60 17.06 3.35 -18.43
N SER A 61 16.37 2.43 -19.11
CA SER A 61 14.90 2.34 -19.13
C SER A 61 14.28 2.19 -17.73
N ASP A 62 14.90 1.43 -16.84
CA ASP A 62 14.40 1.20 -15.47
C ASP A 62 14.48 2.45 -14.58
N GLU A 63 15.35 3.41 -14.92
CA GLU A 63 15.46 4.69 -14.19
C GLU A 63 14.45 5.73 -14.69
N THR A 64 13.97 5.61 -15.93
CA THR A 64 12.97 6.51 -16.52
C THR A 64 11.64 6.41 -15.78
N HIS A 65 11.21 5.19 -15.41
CA HIS A 65 9.94 4.91 -14.75
C HIS A 65 10.13 4.11 -13.46
N SER A 66 10.88 4.66 -12.49
CA SER A 66 11.16 3.96 -11.24
C SER A 66 9.87 3.67 -10.44
N SER A 67 9.68 2.38 -10.14
CA SER A 67 8.51 1.83 -9.44
C SER A 67 8.86 1.03 -8.19
N GLY A 68 10.16 0.77 -7.96
CA GLY A 68 10.64 0.07 -6.78
C GLY A 68 10.62 0.93 -5.52
N ALA A 69 10.83 0.30 -4.37
CA ALA A 69 10.94 1.00 -3.10
C ALA A 69 12.11 1.98 -3.09
N VAL A 70 11.84 3.21 -2.67
CA VAL A 70 12.84 4.26 -2.47
C VAL A 70 13.44 4.13 -1.07
N VAL A 71 12.61 3.87 -0.06
CA VAL A 71 13.08 3.58 1.31
C VAL A 71 13.28 2.07 1.43
N LYS A 72 14.54 1.62 1.49
CA LYS A 72 14.90 0.21 1.58
C LYS A 72 15.35 -0.17 2.98
N VAL A 73 15.23 -1.45 3.31
CA VAL A 73 15.80 -2.01 4.53
C VAL A 73 17.31 -2.25 4.36
N GLY A 74 18.04 -2.20 5.47
CA GLY A 74 19.44 -2.63 5.50
C GLY A 74 19.55 -4.16 5.54
N ASN A 75 20.75 -4.68 5.32
CA ASN A 75 20.96 -6.13 5.14
C ASN A 75 21.05 -6.94 6.45
N ILE A 76 21.12 -6.29 7.61
CA ILE A 76 21.29 -6.98 8.90
C ILE A 76 20.28 -6.43 9.89
N HIS A 77 19.65 -7.37 10.60
CA HIS A 77 18.73 -7.10 11.67
C HIS A 77 19.11 -7.86 12.93
N THR A 78 18.81 -7.26 14.07
CA THR A 78 19.12 -7.83 15.37
C THR A 78 17.93 -7.80 16.32
N VAL A 79 17.72 -8.91 17.03
CA VAL A 79 16.64 -9.06 18.02
C VAL A 79 17.24 -9.16 19.41
N HIS A 80 16.69 -8.40 20.35
CA HIS A 80 17.20 -8.30 21.71
C HIS A 80 16.09 -8.52 22.74
N LEU A 81 16.50 -8.87 23.95
CA LEU A 81 15.64 -8.87 25.12
C LEU A 81 15.48 -7.42 25.65
N PRO A 82 14.52 -7.18 26.57
CA PRO A 82 14.24 -5.83 27.07
C PRO A 82 15.41 -5.21 27.84
N ASP A 83 16.32 -6.04 28.36
CA ASP A 83 17.58 -5.64 29.01
C ASP A 83 18.71 -5.32 28.01
N GLY A 84 18.45 -5.46 26.70
CA GLY A 84 19.41 -5.21 25.62
C GLY A 84 20.29 -6.41 25.28
N SER A 85 20.22 -7.51 26.04
CA SER A 85 20.94 -8.74 25.72
C SER A 85 20.40 -9.36 24.43
N MET A 86 21.26 -10.07 23.69
CA MET A 86 20.88 -10.70 22.43
C MET A 86 20.04 -11.96 22.66
N THR A 87 19.08 -12.22 21.78
CA THR A 87 18.35 -13.49 21.81
C THR A 87 19.17 -14.64 21.19
N ARG A 88 18.66 -15.88 21.23
CA ARG A 88 19.40 -17.05 20.69
C ARG A 88 19.60 -16.99 19.18
N SER A 89 18.62 -16.43 18.47
CA SER A 89 18.64 -16.20 17.01
C SER A 89 18.72 -14.70 16.72
N ALA A 90 19.79 -14.07 17.20
CA ALA A 90 19.87 -12.62 17.24
C ALA A 90 20.28 -11.95 15.94
N HIS A 91 20.66 -12.68 14.89
CA HIS A 91 21.07 -12.10 13.61
C HIS A 91 20.19 -12.62 12.47
N TRP A 92 19.53 -11.70 11.78
CA TRP A 92 18.77 -11.97 10.57
C TRP A 92 19.41 -11.19 9.42
N HIS A 93 19.48 -11.80 8.25
CA HIS A 93 19.99 -11.18 7.04
C HIS A 93 18.97 -11.28 5.94
N GLU A 94 18.91 -10.25 5.09
CA GLU A 94 18.10 -10.28 3.88
C GLU A 94 18.85 -11.05 2.78
N ASP A 95 18.18 -12.01 2.14
CA ASP A 95 18.75 -12.83 1.06
C ASP A 95 19.12 -11.97 -0.16
N ALA A 96 18.31 -10.94 -0.42
CA ALA A 96 18.59 -9.96 -1.46
C ALA A 96 19.47 -8.85 -0.86
N SER A 97 20.76 -8.91 -1.14
CA SER A 97 21.70 -7.88 -0.69
C SER A 97 21.36 -6.53 -1.31
N ASN A 98 20.93 -5.58 -0.47
CA ASN A 98 20.79 -4.19 -0.87
C ASN A 98 22.19 -3.59 -1.04
N HIS A 99 22.64 -3.50 -2.28
CA HIS A 99 23.93 -2.89 -2.68
C HIS A 99 23.79 -1.46 -3.17
N GLU A 100 22.58 -0.89 -3.12
CA GLU A 100 22.35 0.45 -3.60
C GLU A 100 22.95 1.48 -2.65
N LYS A 101 23.43 2.59 -3.23
CA LYS A 101 23.96 3.70 -2.45
C LYS A 101 22.82 4.36 -1.69
N PRO A 102 23.04 4.75 -0.42
CA PRO A 102 22.07 5.55 0.31
C PRO A 102 21.72 6.82 -0.47
N ILE A 103 20.43 7.15 -0.49
CA ILE A 103 19.91 8.35 -1.13
C ILE A 103 19.50 9.37 -0.09
N GLU A 104 19.64 10.65 -0.42
CA GLU A 104 19.14 11.74 0.41
C GLU A 104 17.69 12.07 0.03
N ILE A 105 16.78 11.99 0.99
CA ILE A 105 15.39 12.39 0.81
C ILE A 105 15.24 13.84 1.29
N LYS A 106 15.11 14.78 0.34
CA LYS A 106 14.90 16.20 0.65
C LYS A 106 13.58 16.41 1.38
N GLY A 107 13.60 17.18 2.48
CA GLY A 107 12.40 17.50 3.26
C GLY A 107 11.81 16.31 4.03
N PHE A 108 12.66 15.35 4.43
CA PHE A 108 12.23 14.17 5.16
C PHE A 108 11.53 14.50 6.49
N ASP A 109 11.92 15.58 7.17
CA ASP A 109 11.28 16.09 8.38
C ASP A 109 9.79 16.41 8.17
N VAL A 110 9.45 17.04 7.03
CA VAL A 110 8.07 17.34 6.65
C VAL A 110 7.29 16.06 6.35
N ILE A 111 7.94 15.11 5.66
CA ILE A 111 7.37 13.79 5.36
C ILE A 111 7.08 13.04 6.67
N GLU A 112 8.04 13.00 7.58
CA GLU A 112 7.94 12.29 8.86
C GLU A 112 6.83 12.86 9.74
N LYS A 113 6.68 14.19 9.80
CA LYS A 113 5.56 14.83 10.50
C LYS A 113 4.19 14.42 9.91
N LYS A 114 4.09 14.33 8.58
CA LYS A 114 2.85 13.86 7.92
C LYS A 114 2.58 12.39 8.24
N VAL A 115 3.60 11.54 8.16
CA VAL A 115 3.48 10.11 8.49
C VAL A 115 3.07 9.93 9.95
N GLY A 116 3.64 10.68 10.89
CA GLY A 116 3.22 10.66 12.30
C GLY A 116 1.73 10.98 12.48
N ALA A 117 1.20 11.94 11.73
CA ALA A 117 -0.23 12.26 11.74
C ALA A 117 -1.09 11.13 11.13
N LEU A 118 -0.62 10.47 10.08
CA LEU A 118 -1.33 9.33 9.48
C LEU A 118 -1.34 8.10 10.41
N ILE A 119 -0.21 7.80 11.07
CA ILE A 119 -0.13 6.76 12.10
C ILE A 119 -1.10 7.05 13.24
N ALA A 120 -1.15 8.30 13.72
CA ALA A 120 -2.09 8.69 14.76
C ALA A 120 -3.57 8.50 14.34
N LYS A 121 -3.89 8.67 13.05
CA LYS A 121 -5.22 8.37 12.51
C LYS A 121 -5.48 6.87 12.44
N LEU A 122 -4.54 6.09 11.93
CA LEU A 122 -4.65 4.63 11.85
C LEU A 122 -4.82 4.00 13.25
N ASN A 123 -4.13 4.52 14.26
CA ASN A 123 -4.27 4.06 15.65
C ASN A 123 -5.62 4.41 16.30
N LYS A 124 -6.34 5.39 15.74
CA LYS A 124 -7.70 5.75 16.18
C LYS A 124 -8.79 5.01 15.39
N ALA A 125 -8.43 4.35 14.29
CA ALA A 125 -9.37 3.54 13.53
C ALA A 125 -9.79 2.31 14.34
N THR A 126 -10.93 1.73 13.98
CA THR A 126 -11.34 0.43 14.55
C THR A 126 -10.31 -0.64 14.20
N ASN A 127 -10.19 -1.67 15.03
CA ASN A 127 -9.25 -2.78 14.78
C ASN A 127 -9.45 -3.42 13.39
N GLN A 128 -10.70 -3.54 12.93
CA GLN A 128 -10.99 -4.12 11.62
C GLN A 128 -10.48 -3.24 10.47
N TYR A 129 -10.70 -1.92 10.55
CA TYR A 129 -10.24 -1.00 9.51
C TYR A 129 -8.72 -0.80 9.55
N HIS A 130 -8.15 -0.69 10.75
CA HIS A 130 -6.71 -0.67 10.98
C HIS A 130 -6.03 -1.88 10.31
N ASN A 131 -6.53 -3.09 10.56
CA ASN A 131 -6.00 -4.32 9.97
C ASN A 131 -6.13 -4.35 8.45
N PHE A 132 -7.21 -3.80 7.90
CA PHE A 132 -7.38 -3.67 6.44
C PHE A 132 -6.31 -2.74 5.84
N CYS A 133 -6.12 -1.55 6.41
CA CYS A 133 -5.09 -0.61 5.96
C CYS A 133 -3.68 -1.19 6.10
N GLY A 134 -3.39 -1.85 7.23
CA GLY A 134 -2.10 -2.51 7.48
C GLY A 134 -1.82 -3.58 6.43
N LYS A 135 -2.75 -4.49 6.16
CA LYS A 135 -2.61 -5.51 5.11
C LYS A 135 -2.37 -4.91 3.72
N ALA A 136 -3.07 -3.83 3.38
CA ALA A 136 -2.89 -3.14 2.11
C ALA A 136 -1.49 -2.52 1.99
N LEU A 137 -0.99 -1.86 3.04
CA LEU A 137 0.36 -1.28 3.08
C LEU A 137 1.44 -2.37 3.01
N LEU A 138 1.30 -3.45 3.77
CA LEU A 138 2.22 -4.59 3.73
C LEU A 138 2.27 -5.22 2.33
N SER A 139 1.11 -5.45 1.72
CA SER A 139 1.01 -5.99 0.36
C SER A 139 1.67 -5.07 -0.67
N TYR A 140 1.52 -3.76 -0.52
CA TYR A 140 2.15 -2.77 -1.39
C TYR A 140 3.67 -2.76 -1.24
N VAL A 141 4.19 -2.71 0.00
CA VAL A 141 5.64 -2.71 0.27
C VAL A 141 6.28 -3.98 -0.25
N ALA A 142 5.67 -5.14 0.04
CA ALA A 142 6.14 -6.43 -0.48
C ALA A 142 6.11 -6.50 -2.01
N ALA A 143 5.24 -5.75 -2.68
CA ALA A 143 5.23 -5.67 -4.14
C ALA A 143 6.39 -4.81 -4.66
N ILE A 144 6.56 -3.58 -4.16
CA ILE A 144 7.60 -2.65 -4.63
C ILE A 144 9.03 -3.07 -4.23
N ASP A 145 9.18 -3.94 -3.23
CA ASP A 145 10.46 -4.54 -2.84
C ASP A 145 10.92 -5.65 -3.79
N LYS A 146 10.04 -6.16 -4.67
CA LYS A 146 10.43 -7.16 -5.66
C LYS A 146 11.43 -6.58 -6.65
N VAL A 147 12.57 -7.23 -6.83
CA VAL A 147 13.57 -6.86 -7.84
C VAL A 147 13.06 -7.16 -9.25
N ASP A 148 12.45 -8.34 -9.44
CA ASP A 148 11.87 -8.72 -10.72
C ASP A 148 10.63 -7.87 -11.07
N GLN A 149 10.70 -7.20 -12.22
CA GLN A 149 9.69 -6.24 -12.67
C GLN A 149 8.35 -6.92 -12.98
N GLU A 150 8.36 -8.16 -13.47
CA GLU A 150 7.16 -8.89 -13.85
C GLU A 150 6.43 -9.39 -12.59
N ALA A 151 7.18 -9.90 -11.61
CA ALA A 151 6.67 -10.28 -10.30
C ALA A 151 6.16 -9.05 -9.52
N ARG A 152 6.83 -7.89 -9.62
CA ARG A 152 6.33 -6.61 -9.08
C ARG A 152 4.98 -6.25 -9.69
N PHE A 153 4.85 -6.35 -11.01
CA PHE A 153 3.62 -6.04 -11.73
C PHE A 153 2.45 -6.89 -11.26
N VAL A 154 2.66 -8.20 -11.15
CA VAL A 154 1.64 -9.12 -10.63
C VAL A 154 1.31 -8.82 -9.17
N ALA A 155 2.30 -8.57 -8.32
CA ALA A 155 2.07 -8.26 -6.90
C ALA A 155 1.32 -6.94 -6.69
N LEU A 156 1.59 -5.91 -7.49
CA LEU A 156 0.85 -4.65 -7.45
C LEU A 156 -0.61 -4.84 -7.90
N TRP A 157 -0.86 -5.72 -8.88
CA TRP A 157 -2.22 -6.09 -9.25
C TRP A 157 -2.96 -6.80 -8.10
N LEU A 158 -2.31 -7.73 -7.39
CA LEU A 158 -2.88 -8.37 -6.19
C LEU A 158 -3.17 -7.35 -5.08
N CYS A 159 -2.36 -6.29 -4.98
CA CYS A 159 -2.63 -5.18 -4.06
C CYS A 159 -3.95 -4.44 -4.43
N LEU A 160 -4.21 -4.20 -5.72
CA LEU A 160 -5.50 -3.67 -6.16
C LEU A 160 -6.66 -4.63 -5.85
N GLU A 161 -6.50 -5.93 -6.10
CA GLU A 161 -7.50 -6.95 -5.74
C GLU A 161 -7.85 -6.88 -4.24
N LEU A 162 -6.83 -6.78 -3.38
CA LEU A 162 -7.00 -6.66 -1.93
C LEU A 162 -7.74 -5.38 -1.50
N ILE A 163 -7.30 -4.22 -2.00
CA ILE A 163 -7.87 -2.91 -1.63
C ILE A 163 -9.29 -2.78 -2.15
N THR A 164 -9.51 -3.19 -3.40
CA THR A 164 -10.84 -3.12 -4.02
C THR A 164 -11.77 -4.21 -3.51
N GLY A 165 -11.24 -5.31 -2.97
CA GLY A 165 -12.02 -6.46 -2.51
C GLY A 165 -12.78 -7.14 -3.64
N ALA A 166 -12.17 -7.22 -4.83
CA ALA A 166 -12.74 -7.82 -6.03
C ALA A 166 -11.71 -8.75 -6.68
N ASP A 167 -12.19 -9.85 -7.23
CA ASP A 167 -11.44 -10.87 -7.98
C ASP A 167 -11.69 -10.76 -9.50
N ASP A 168 -12.87 -10.29 -9.91
CA ASP A 168 -13.17 -9.92 -11.28
C ASP A 168 -12.46 -8.62 -11.67
N ALA A 169 -11.67 -8.69 -12.73
CA ALA A 169 -10.97 -7.54 -13.26
C ALA A 169 -11.87 -6.42 -13.79
N LYS A 170 -13.14 -6.67 -14.19
CA LYS A 170 -14.03 -5.54 -14.56
C LYS A 170 -14.40 -4.71 -13.32
N GLU A 171 -14.69 -5.38 -12.21
CA GLU A 171 -15.04 -4.76 -10.93
C GLU A 171 -13.84 -4.05 -10.30
N ILE A 172 -12.63 -4.64 -10.36
CA ILE A 172 -11.38 -3.96 -9.93
C ILE A 172 -11.20 -2.66 -10.71
N ILE A 173 -11.35 -2.70 -12.04
CA ILE A 173 -11.22 -1.52 -12.90
C ILE A 173 -12.27 -0.47 -12.52
N ARG A 174 -13.53 -0.89 -12.34
CA ARG A 174 -14.63 0.01 -11.99
C ARG A 174 -14.40 0.68 -10.63
N ARG A 175 -14.05 -0.09 -9.59
CA ARG A 175 -13.80 0.40 -8.22
C ARG A 175 -12.55 1.27 -8.14
N THR A 176 -11.49 0.94 -8.88
CA THR A 176 -10.28 1.76 -8.91
C THR A 176 -10.54 3.10 -9.60
N ALA A 177 -11.21 3.09 -10.76
CA ALA A 177 -11.51 4.30 -11.52
C ALA A 177 -12.48 5.26 -10.80
N PHE A 178 -13.23 4.78 -9.79
CA PHE A 178 -14.13 5.58 -8.96
C PHE A 178 -13.47 6.83 -8.37
N PHE A 179 -12.18 6.78 -8.08
CA PHE A 179 -11.43 7.86 -7.41
C PHE A 179 -10.78 8.88 -8.35
N PHE A 180 -10.96 8.71 -9.67
CA PHE A 180 -10.29 9.55 -10.66
C PHE A 180 -11.32 10.42 -11.38
N ALA A 181 -11.03 11.73 -11.46
CA ALA A 181 -11.90 12.69 -12.13
C ALA A 181 -12.16 12.29 -13.60
N GLU A 182 -11.09 11.89 -14.30
CA GLU A 182 -11.17 11.36 -15.66
C GLU A 182 -11.37 9.84 -15.62
N GLY A 183 -12.51 9.40 -15.10
CA GLY A 183 -12.80 7.99 -14.86
C GLY A 183 -12.67 7.10 -16.11
N ASP A 184 -12.99 7.62 -17.29
CA ASP A 184 -12.87 6.83 -18.54
C ASP A 184 -11.42 6.67 -19.01
N VAL A 185 -10.57 7.67 -18.78
CA VAL A 185 -9.12 7.58 -19.03
C VAL A 185 -8.51 6.56 -18.07
N ALA A 186 -8.85 6.63 -16.78
CA ALA A 186 -8.41 5.66 -15.78
C ALA A 186 -8.85 4.23 -16.15
N LYS A 187 -10.11 4.03 -16.57
CA LYS A 187 -10.59 2.72 -17.04
C LYS A 187 -9.81 2.23 -18.27
N ALA A 188 -9.53 3.10 -19.24
CA ALA A 188 -8.78 2.71 -20.44
C ALA A 188 -7.36 2.25 -20.08
N GLN A 189 -6.67 2.98 -19.19
CA GLN A 189 -5.36 2.61 -18.67
C GLN A 189 -5.41 1.27 -17.92
N LEU A 190 -6.34 1.10 -16.97
CA LEU A 190 -6.47 -0.15 -16.20
C LEU A 190 -6.86 -1.35 -17.08
N ARG A 191 -7.64 -1.15 -18.14
CA ARG A 191 -7.92 -2.19 -19.15
C ARG A 191 -6.66 -2.60 -19.91
N SER A 192 -5.81 -1.63 -20.27
CA SER A 192 -4.50 -1.92 -20.90
C SER A 192 -3.59 -2.71 -19.97
N LEU A 193 -3.53 -2.33 -18.68
CA LEU A 193 -2.76 -3.04 -17.67
C LEU A 193 -3.29 -4.46 -17.45
N ARG A 194 -4.61 -4.65 -17.41
CA ARG A 194 -5.24 -5.98 -17.37
C ARG A 194 -4.82 -6.85 -18.55
N ALA A 195 -4.85 -6.30 -19.77
CA ALA A 195 -4.47 -7.05 -20.97
C ALA A 195 -3.00 -7.51 -20.89
N ALA A 196 -2.10 -6.65 -20.39
CA ALA A 196 -0.71 -7.00 -20.14
C ALA A 196 -0.56 -8.12 -19.09
N ARG A 197 -1.29 -8.06 -17.97
CA ARG A 197 -1.30 -9.13 -16.95
C ARG A 197 -1.76 -10.45 -17.55
N ASN A 198 -2.85 -10.44 -18.31
CA ASN A 198 -3.39 -11.63 -18.94
C ASN A 198 -2.40 -12.26 -19.93
N SER A 199 -1.74 -11.45 -20.75
CA SER A 199 -0.69 -11.92 -21.66
C SER A 199 0.48 -12.56 -20.91
N HIS A 200 0.92 -11.94 -19.82
CA HIS A 200 2.04 -12.47 -19.03
C HIS A 200 1.69 -13.77 -18.30
N VAL A 201 0.60 -13.75 -17.53
CA VAL A 201 0.19 -14.88 -16.67
C VAL A 201 -0.29 -16.08 -17.51
N HIS A 202 -1.00 -15.84 -18.62
CA HIS A 202 -1.59 -16.94 -19.39
C HIS A 202 -0.78 -17.35 -20.62
N ALA A 203 -0.05 -16.43 -21.27
CA ALA A 203 0.73 -16.74 -22.46
C ALA A 203 2.24 -16.83 -22.17
N GLY A 204 2.69 -16.54 -20.95
CA GLY A 204 4.11 -16.52 -20.58
C GLY A 204 4.88 -15.40 -21.31
N VAL A 205 4.18 -14.44 -21.91
CA VAL A 205 4.78 -13.37 -22.71
C VAL A 205 5.11 -12.19 -21.81
N LYS A 206 6.40 -11.85 -21.72
CA LYS A 206 6.86 -10.63 -21.05
C LYS A 206 6.14 -9.40 -21.62
N PRO A 207 5.41 -8.61 -20.80
CA PRO A 207 4.77 -7.41 -21.28
C PRO A 207 5.80 -6.39 -21.76
N GLY A 208 5.61 -5.86 -22.97
CA GLY A 208 6.41 -4.71 -23.44
C GLY A 208 6.17 -3.48 -22.56
N GLY A 209 7.24 -2.73 -22.26
CA GLY A 209 7.19 -1.54 -21.41
C GLY A 209 6.75 -1.83 -19.96
N ILE A 210 7.26 -2.92 -19.38
CA ILE A 210 6.90 -3.35 -18.02
C ILE A 210 7.20 -2.29 -16.95
N ASP A 211 8.26 -1.50 -17.15
CA ASP A 211 8.66 -0.36 -16.31
C ASP A 211 7.54 0.70 -16.24
N VAL A 212 7.04 1.13 -17.40
CA VAL A 212 5.92 2.08 -17.51
C VAL A 212 4.66 1.51 -16.85
N LYS A 213 4.39 0.22 -17.07
CA LYS A 213 3.21 -0.45 -16.50
C LYS A 213 3.29 -0.56 -14.99
N ASN A 214 4.46 -0.87 -14.44
CA ASN A 214 4.69 -0.87 -13.00
C ASN A 214 4.51 0.53 -12.41
N PHE A 215 5.07 1.55 -13.06
CA PHE A 215 4.88 2.94 -12.64
C PHE A 215 3.40 3.33 -12.62
N GLN A 216 2.65 3.04 -13.69
CA GLN A 216 1.21 3.27 -13.74
C GLN A 216 0.45 2.50 -12.66
N MET A 217 0.81 1.24 -12.41
CA MET A 217 0.19 0.43 -11.36
C MET A 217 0.43 1.02 -9.98
N CYS A 218 1.65 1.49 -9.70
CA CYS A 218 1.96 2.22 -8.48
C CYS A 218 1.07 3.46 -8.32
N VAL A 219 0.89 4.27 -9.36
CA VAL A 219 0.01 5.45 -9.29
C VAL A 219 -1.40 5.09 -8.83
N PHE A 220 -1.98 4.02 -9.36
CA PHE A 220 -3.31 3.56 -8.94
C PHE A 220 -3.33 3.03 -7.50
N VAL A 221 -2.39 2.15 -7.14
CA VAL A 221 -2.32 1.56 -5.79
C VAL A 221 -2.09 2.65 -4.74
N GLU A 222 -1.16 3.56 -4.98
CA GLU A 222 -0.81 4.64 -4.04
C GLU A 222 -1.95 5.64 -3.86
N ALA A 223 -2.69 5.95 -4.93
CA ALA A 223 -3.90 6.76 -4.84
C ALA A 223 -4.93 6.11 -3.91
N LEU A 224 -5.25 4.82 -4.12
CA LEU A 224 -6.20 4.11 -3.27
C LEU A 224 -5.71 3.98 -1.82
N LEU A 225 -4.43 3.70 -1.61
CA LEU A 225 -3.80 3.68 -0.28
C LEU A 225 -3.99 5.03 0.42
N GLY A 226 -3.75 6.13 -0.29
CA GLY A 226 -4.00 7.48 0.22
C GLY A 226 -5.43 7.67 0.70
N PHE A 227 -6.42 7.27 -0.10
CA PHE A 227 -7.84 7.37 0.29
C PHE A 227 -8.19 6.53 1.53
N ILE A 228 -7.77 5.26 1.59
CA ILE A 228 -8.11 4.39 2.73
C ILE A 228 -7.39 4.81 4.01
N ILE A 229 -6.17 5.33 3.93
CA ILE A 229 -5.39 5.74 5.11
C ILE A 229 -5.92 7.06 5.66
N ILE A 230 -6.27 8.00 4.79
CA ILE A 230 -6.85 9.28 5.23
C ILE A 230 -8.25 9.07 5.82
N ASN A 231 -9.02 8.14 5.25
CA ASN A 231 -10.35 7.72 5.70
C ASN A 231 -11.29 8.90 6.01
N HIS A 232 -11.49 9.80 5.04
CA HIS A 232 -12.33 10.99 5.20
C HIS A 232 -13.75 10.67 5.68
N PHE A 233 -14.29 9.51 5.29
CA PHE A 233 -15.64 9.07 5.61
C PHE A 233 -15.73 8.23 6.89
N LYS A 234 -14.62 8.02 7.61
CA LYS A 234 -14.55 7.31 8.90
C LYS A 234 -15.13 5.88 8.84
N PHE A 235 -14.84 5.16 7.76
CA PHE A 235 -15.20 3.75 7.63
C PHE A 235 -14.62 2.93 8.79
N SER A 236 -15.42 2.00 9.31
CA SER A 236 -15.09 1.15 10.44
C SER A 236 -14.70 -0.27 10.04
N LYS A 237 -14.88 -0.65 8.77
CA LYS A 237 -14.49 -1.97 8.23
C LYS A 237 -14.30 -1.91 6.72
N ALA A 238 -13.58 -2.90 6.18
CA ALA A 238 -13.30 -2.99 4.76
C ALA A 238 -14.56 -3.09 3.88
N SER A 239 -15.64 -3.69 4.38
CA SER A 239 -16.88 -3.82 3.60
C SER A 239 -17.50 -2.46 3.30
N GLU A 240 -17.51 -1.52 4.24
CA GLU A 240 -18.08 -0.18 4.04
C GLU A 240 -17.32 0.59 2.95
N TRP A 241 -15.99 0.46 2.95
CA TRP A 241 -15.14 0.99 1.87
C TRP A 241 -15.50 0.36 0.51
N ARG A 242 -15.71 -0.95 0.47
CA ARG A 242 -16.05 -1.70 -0.77
C ARG A 242 -17.43 -1.34 -1.31
N ASP A 243 -18.39 -1.17 -0.41
CA ASP A 243 -19.75 -0.75 -0.73
C ASP A 243 -19.73 0.69 -1.27
N PHE A 244 -18.94 1.58 -0.67
CA PHE A 244 -18.77 2.96 -1.12
C PHE A 244 -18.24 3.05 -2.55
N MET A 245 -17.19 2.31 -2.92
CA MET A 245 -16.69 2.31 -4.32
C MET A 245 -17.68 1.68 -5.31
N SER A 246 -18.72 1.01 -4.80
CA SER A 246 -19.76 0.36 -5.60
C SER A 246 -20.97 1.23 -5.85
N THR A 247 -20.99 2.46 -5.32
CA THR A 247 -22.04 3.42 -5.60
C THR A 247 -21.88 4.07 -6.98
N ALA A 248 -22.95 4.68 -7.48
CA ALA A 248 -22.88 5.54 -8.66
C ALA A 248 -22.07 6.80 -8.35
N THR A 249 -21.33 7.30 -9.35
CA THR A 249 -20.59 8.58 -9.27
C THR A 249 -21.29 9.71 -10.02
N ASP A 250 -22.24 9.39 -10.89
CA ASP A 250 -23.03 10.36 -11.64
C ASP A 250 -24.12 10.98 -10.74
N LEU A 251 -24.14 12.32 -10.65
CA LEU A 251 -25.07 13.04 -9.78
C LEU A 251 -26.54 12.77 -10.12
N GLY A 252 -26.88 12.70 -11.42
CA GLY A 252 -28.24 12.39 -11.85
C GLY A 252 -28.68 11.00 -11.40
N THR A 253 -27.79 10.02 -11.53
CA THR A 253 -28.01 8.65 -11.05
C THR A 253 -28.12 8.61 -9.53
N ILE A 254 -27.31 9.37 -8.81
CA ILE A 254 -27.38 9.48 -7.34
C ILE A 254 -28.73 10.06 -6.91
N ASP A 255 -29.19 11.15 -7.54
CA ASP A 255 -30.48 11.79 -7.22
C ASP A 255 -31.65 10.85 -7.49
N GLN A 256 -31.61 10.12 -8.60
CA GLN A 256 -32.61 9.09 -8.91
C GLN A 256 -32.61 7.96 -7.88
N GLN A 257 -31.43 7.50 -7.45
CA GLN A 257 -31.30 6.48 -6.40
C GLN A 257 -31.85 6.99 -5.06
N MET A 258 -31.55 8.24 -4.67
CA MET A 258 -32.08 8.86 -3.47
C MET A 258 -33.61 8.98 -3.51
N ALA A 259 -34.19 9.39 -4.64
CA ALA A 259 -35.63 9.45 -4.82
C ALA A 259 -36.27 8.05 -4.67
N ARG A 260 -35.66 7.03 -5.28
CA ARG A 260 -36.12 5.64 -5.19
C ARG A 260 -36.07 5.11 -3.74
N LEU A 261 -34.98 5.35 -3.03
CA LEU A 261 -34.82 4.92 -1.63
C LEU A 261 -35.81 5.61 -0.70
N ARG A 262 -36.14 6.88 -0.95
CA ARG A 262 -37.20 7.59 -0.20
C ARG A 262 -38.57 6.96 -0.40
N LEU A 263 -38.91 6.54 -1.62
CA LEU A 263 -40.17 5.82 -1.90
C LEU A 263 -40.22 4.46 -1.19
N VAL A 264 -39.13 3.68 -1.25
CA VAL A 264 -39.04 2.38 -0.56
C VAL A 264 -39.18 2.55 0.95
N LYS A 265 -38.51 3.55 1.54
CA LYS A 265 -38.67 3.85 2.98
C LYS A 265 -40.12 4.15 3.35
N ARG A 266 -40.83 4.93 2.52
CA ARG A 266 -42.26 5.22 2.73
C ARG A 266 -43.10 3.94 2.69
N LEU A 267 -42.88 3.07 1.71
CA LEU A 267 -43.57 1.78 1.59
C LEU A 267 -43.36 0.91 2.83
N VAL A 268 -42.11 0.72 3.25
CA VAL A 268 -41.76 -0.12 4.41
C VAL A 268 -42.40 0.42 5.70
N THR A 269 -42.38 1.74 5.88
CA THR A 269 -43.00 2.38 7.06
C THR A 269 -44.51 2.16 7.10
N LEU A 270 -45.19 2.25 5.94
CA LEU A 270 -46.62 1.97 5.83
C LEU A 270 -46.93 0.50 6.14
N SER A 271 -46.11 -0.44 5.67
CA SER A 271 -46.29 -1.88 5.95
C SER A 271 -45.94 -2.31 7.39
N ALA A 272 -45.18 -1.49 8.13
CA ALA A 272 -44.74 -1.81 9.49
C ALA A 272 -45.70 -1.28 10.58
N THR A 273 -46.76 -0.58 10.21
CA THR A 273 -47.78 -0.12 11.16
C THR A 273 -48.86 -1.22 11.25
N PRO A 274 -49.01 -1.94 12.38
CA PRO A 274 -50.08 -2.91 12.51
C PRO A 274 -51.43 -2.18 12.52
N ALA A 275 -52.42 -2.77 11.85
CA ALA A 275 -53.79 -2.27 11.78
C ALA A 275 -54.45 -2.19 13.16
#